data_AF-A0A075FQ39-F1
#
_entry.id   AF-A0A075FQ39-F1
#
_cell.length_a   1.000
_cell.length_b   1.000
_cell.length_c   1.000
_cell.angle_alpha   90.00
_cell.angle_beta   90.00
_cell.angle_gamma   90.00
#
_symmetry.space_group_name_H-M   'P 1'
#
loop_
_entity.id
_entity.type
_entity.pdbx_description
1 polymer ?
#
loop_
_entity_poly.entity_id
_entity_poly.type
_entity_poly.pdbx_seq_one_letter_code
_entity_poly.pdbx_strand_id
1 'polypeptide(L)'
;MQNIDRHVDLWELFPFTPEVGYLGLTIVSFFGSLIPFVPIPSFVLVATMAVGEQFDIHVLVLIAAITSTAAKQIIFYASYGGRKIISEKLKNE
;
A
#
# COMPACT_ATOMS: atom_id res chain seq x y z
N MET A 1 -24.97 27.14 -26.35
CA MET A 1 -23.67 26.43 -26.41
C MET A 1 -23.31 26.10 -24.97
N GLN A 2 -23.36 24.82 -24.61
CA GLN A 2 -23.04 24.35 -23.27
C GLN A 2 -21.52 24.44 -23.12
N ASN A 3 -21.03 25.34 -22.28
CA ASN A 3 -19.61 25.52 -22.07
C ASN A 3 -19.11 24.33 -21.23
N ILE A 4 -18.39 23.41 -21.86
CA ILE A 4 -17.84 22.22 -21.22
C ILE A 4 -16.44 22.59 -20.72
N ASP A 5 -16.38 23.51 -19.75
CA ASP A 5 -15.21 23.65 -18.88
C ASP A 5 -15.27 22.52 -17.86
N ARG A 6 -15.14 21.27 -18.33
CA ARG A 6 -15.03 20.11 -17.46
C ARG A 6 -13.58 20.03 -16.99
N HIS A 7 -13.22 20.93 -16.07
CA HIS A 7 -12.11 20.67 -15.17
C HIS A 7 -12.47 19.39 -14.42
N VAL A 8 -11.76 18.30 -14.70
CA VAL A 8 -11.84 17.14 -13.83
C VAL A 8 -11.19 17.57 -12.53
N ASP A 9 -12.00 17.88 -11.53
CA ASP A 9 -11.51 18.11 -10.19
C ASP A 9 -10.84 16.80 -9.75
N LEU A 10 -9.51 16.80 -9.64
CA LEU A 10 -8.76 15.64 -9.20
C LEU A 10 -9.22 15.18 -7.80
N TRP A 11 -9.85 16.09 -7.05
CA TRP A 11 -10.57 15.84 -5.81
C TRP A 11 -11.78 14.92 -5.97
N GLU A 12 -12.51 14.98 -7.08
CA GLU A 12 -13.64 14.08 -7.37
C GLU A 12 -13.17 12.67 -7.76
N LEU A 13 -11.92 12.53 -8.24
CA LEU A 13 -11.32 11.24 -8.61
C LEU A 13 -10.76 10.46 -7.41
N PHE A 14 -10.53 11.12 -6.27
CA PHE A 14 -9.93 10.49 -5.10
C PHE A 14 -10.95 10.25 -3.98
N PRO A 15 -11.23 8.97 -3.62
CA PRO A 15 -12.30 8.61 -2.69
C PRO A 15 -11.94 8.81 -1.20
N PHE A 16 -10.94 9.64 -0.87
CA PHE A 16 -10.42 9.72 0.50
C PHE A 16 -10.63 11.12 1.08
N THR A 17 -11.66 11.28 1.91
CA THR A 17 -11.76 12.46 2.78
C THR A 17 -10.63 12.44 3.82
N PRO A 18 -10.21 13.60 4.37
CA PRO A 18 -9.13 13.69 5.34
C PRO A 18 -9.27 12.72 6.53
N GLU A 19 -10.52 12.43 6.95
CA GLU A 19 -10.80 11.53 8.06
C GLU A 19 -10.46 10.06 7.75
N VAL A 20 -10.54 9.64 6.49
CA VAL A 20 -10.32 8.24 6.09
C VAL A 20 -9.02 8.04 5.30
N GLY A 21 -8.35 9.10 4.87
CA GLY A 21 -7.17 9.01 4.00
C GLY A 21 -6.01 8.22 4.61
N TYR A 22 -5.66 8.47 5.87
CA TYR A 22 -4.60 7.71 6.54
C TYR A 22 -4.95 6.23 6.72
N LEU A 23 -6.22 5.92 7.00
CA LEU A 23 -6.71 4.55 7.12
C LEU A 23 -6.71 3.84 5.77
N GLY A 24 -7.17 4.53 4.71
CA GLY A 24 -7.13 4.05 3.34
C GLY A 24 -5.70 3.75 2.89
N LEU A 25 -4.76 4.65 3.16
CA LEU A 25 -3.34 4.43 2.90
C LEU A 25 -2.83 3.18 3.63
N THR A 26 -3.17 3.03 4.92
CA THR A 26 -2.77 1.86 5.72
C THR A 26 -3.25 0.55 5.05
N ILE A 27 -4.53 0.47 4.72
CA ILE A 27 -5.13 -0.74 4.12
C ILE A 27 -4.48 -1.04 2.76
N VAL A 28 -4.39 -0.04 1.88
CA VAL A 28 -3.83 -0.24 0.53
C VAL A 28 -2.35 -0.59 0.60
N SER A 29 -1.56 0.08 1.44
CA SER A 29 -0.14 -0.24 1.64
C SER A 29 0.05 -1.65 2.22
N PHE A 30 -0.79 -2.07 3.18
CA PHE A 30 -0.71 -3.40 3.78
C PHE A 30 -1.03 -4.50 2.77
N PHE A 31 -2.25 -4.49 2.23
CA PHE A 31 -2.75 -5.55 1.38
C PHE A 31 -2.08 -5.54 0.00
N GLY A 32 -1.78 -4.36 -0.53
CA GLY A 32 -0.99 -4.24 -1.76
C GLY A 32 0.41 -4.84 -1.59
N SER A 33 1.02 -4.68 -0.41
CA SER A 33 2.34 -5.28 -0.11
C SER A 33 2.26 -6.75 0.34
N LEU A 34 1.08 -7.31 0.62
CA LEU A 34 0.89 -8.73 0.94
C LEU A 34 0.91 -9.64 -0.30
N ILE A 35 0.84 -9.07 -1.52
CA ILE A 35 0.91 -9.86 -2.75
C ILE A 35 2.38 -10.26 -2.99
N PRO A 36 2.71 -11.56 -2.90
CA PRO A 36 4.08 -12.01 -3.15
C PRO A 36 4.41 -11.85 -4.64
N PHE A 37 5.63 -11.39 -4.94
CA PHE A 37 6.21 -11.28 -6.29
C PHE A 37 5.57 -10.28 -7.27
N VAL A 38 4.57 -9.49 -6.85
CA VAL A 38 4.05 -8.36 -7.64
C VAL A 38 4.53 -7.05 -7.00
N PRO A 39 5.38 -6.26 -7.67
CA PRO A 39 5.76 -4.95 -7.18
C PRO A 39 4.59 -3.99 -7.40
N ILE A 40 3.65 -3.94 -6.46
CA ILE A 40 2.60 -2.92 -6.48
C ILE A 40 3.19 -1.61 -5.98
N PRO A 41 3.24 -0.55 -6.80
CA PRO A 41 3.80 0.72 -6.41
C PRO A 41 2.83 1.49 -5.51
N SER A 42 2.76 1.13 -4.22
CA SER A 42 1.99 1.87 -3.22
C SER A 42 2.43 3.33 -3.10
N PHE A 43 3.64 3.64 -3.56
CA PHE A 43 4.15 5.02 -3.65
C PHE A 43 3.29 5.92 -4.53
N VAL A 44 2.54 5.40 -5.51
CA VAL A 44 1.66 6.23 -6.36
C VAL A 44 0.58 6.86 -5.49
N LEU A 45 -0.05 6.10 -4.60
CA LEU A 45 -1.06 6.61 -3.69
C LEU A 45 -0.45 7.61 -2.69
N VAL A 46 0.73 7.30 -2.15
CA VAL A 46 1.46 8.24 -1.27
C VAL A 46 1.78 9.54 -2.00
N ALA A 47 2.26 9.47 -3.23
CA ALA A 47 2.62 10.62 -4.04
C ALA A 47 1.40 11.51 -4.32
N THR A 48 0.26 10.92 -4.68
CA THR A 48 -0.96 11.71 -4.93
C THR A 48 -1.51 12.35 -3.66
N MET A 49 -1.45 11.64 -2.53
CA MET A 49 -1.85 12.20 -1.24
C MET A 49 -0.90 13.30 -0.74
N ALA A 50 0.38 13.25 -1.12
CA ALA A 50 1.39 14.23 -0.73
C ALA A 50 1.38 15.53 -1.55
N VAL A 51 0.66 15.58 -2.68
CA VAL A 51 0.55 16.79 -3.52
C VAL A 51 -0.35 17.86 -2.90
N GLY A 52 -1.30 17.47 -2.05
CA GLY A 52 -2.23 18.40 -1.39
C GLY A 52 -1.76 18.83 0.01
N GLU A 53 -2.35 19.90 0.54
CA GLU A 53 -2.09 20.40 1.90
C GLU A 53 -2.90 19.67 3.00
N GLN A 54 -3.71 18.68 2.61
CA GLN A 54 -4.62 17.98 3.53
C GLN A 54 -3.92 16.97 4.44
N PHE A 55 -2.76 16.46 4.03
CA PHE A 55 -2.06 15.38 4.74
C PHE A 55 -0.60 15.77 5.00
N ASP A 56 -0.14 15.50 6.22
CA ASP A 56 1.28 15.61 6.57
C ASP A 56 2.09 14.50 5.86
N ILE A 57 3.05 14.92 5.04
CA ILE A 57 3.89 14.01 4.26
C ILE A 57 4.74 13.08 5.12
N HIS A 58 5.23 13.54 6.28
CA HIS A 58 6.02 12.71 7.18
C HIS A 58 5.16 11.58 7.74
N VAL A 59 3.91 11.89 8.12
CA VAL A 59 2.96 10.89 8.60
C VAL A 59 2.60 9.89 7.49
N LEU A 60 2.34 10.36 6.27
CA LEU A 60 2.05 9.50 5.12
C LEU A 60 3.18 8.49 4.87
N VAL A 61 4.43 8.97 4.82
CA VAL A 61 5.59 8.12 4.53
C VAL A 61 5.83 7.12 5.66
N LEU A 62 5.66 7.51 6.92
CA LEU A 62 5.81 6.60 8.06
C LEU A 62 4.75 5.49 8.05
N ILE A 63 3.47 5.85 7.84
CA ILE A 63 2.37 4.88 7.76
C ILE A 63 2.63 3.89 6.62
N ALA A 64 2.95 4.39 5.43
CA ALA A 64 3.21 3.56 4.26
C ALA A 64 4.42 2.63 4.51
N ALA A 65 5.52 3.14 5.07
CA ALA A 65 6.73 2.38 5.32
C ALA A 65 6.54 1.29 6.37
N ILE A 66 5.94 1.62 7.53
CA ILE A 66 5.71 0.66 8.62
C ILE A 66 4.76 -0.43 8.15
N THR A 67 3.65 -0.04 7.54
CA THR A 67 2.59 -0.97 7.16
C THR A 67 3.03 -1.90 6.02
N SER A 68 3.72 -1.37 5.01
CA SER A 68 4.28 -2.19 3.93
C SER A 68 5.37 -3.13 4.45
N THR A 69 6.21 -2.66 5.38
CA THR A 69 7.24 -3.51 6.01
C THR A 69 6.62 -4.65 6.81
N ALA A 70 5.56 -4.38 7.58
CA ALA A 70 4.84 -5.40 8.34
C ALA A 70 4.25 -6.48 7.42
N ALA A 71 3.64 -6.10 6.29
CA ALA A 71 3.17 -7.04 5.28
C ALA A 71 4.30 -7.92 4.73
N LYS A 72 5.46 -7.33 4.41
CA LYS A 72 6.63 -8.08 3.94
C LYS A 72 7.16 -9.05 4.99
N GLN A 73 7.17 -8.66 6.27
CA GLN A 73 7.58 -9.56 7.34
C GLN A 73 6.69 -10.81 7.41
N ILE A 74 5.38 -10.66 7.22
CA ILE A 74 4.43 -11.78 7.16
C ILE A 74 4.77 -12.70 5.97
N ILE A 75 4.95 -12.15 4.77
CA ILE A 75 5.32 -12.95 3.59
C ILE A 75 6.62 -13.70 3.83
N PHE A 76 7.67 -13.02 4.31
CA PHE A 76 8.96 -13.65 4.57
C PHE A 76 8.84 -14.76 5.61
N TYR A 77 8.17 -14.48 6.72
CA TYR A 77 7.98 -15.47 7.77
C TYR A 77 7.25 -16.72 7.26
N ALA A 78 6.14 -16.54 6.53
CA ALA A 78 5.40 -17.64 5.92
C ALA A 78 6.24 -18.41 4.88
N SER A 79 7.00 -17.69 4.04
CA SER A 79 7.86 -18.27 3.00
C SER A 79 9.01 -19.10 3.59
N TYR A 80 9.67 -18.60 4.64
CA TYR A 80 10.72 -19.34 5.34
C TYR A 80 10.17 -20.56 6.08
N GLY A 81 9.00 -20.43 6.74
CA GLY A 81 8.31 -21.54 7.39
C GLY A 81 7.98 -22.67 6.40
N GLY A 82 7.44 -22.32 5.23
CA GLY A 82 7.16 -23.30 4.17
C GLY A 82 8.43 -24.03 3.68
N ARG A 83 9.53 -23.28 3.45
CA ARG A 83 10.81 -23.88 3.03
C ARG A 83 11.36 -24.88 4.05
N LYS A 84 11.26 -24.59 5.35
CA LYS A 84 11.73 -25.48 6.42
C LYS A 84 11.00 -26.82 6.38
N ILE A 85 9.67 -26.80 6.24
CA ILE A 85 8.84 -28.02 6.17
C ILE A 85 9.21 -28.87 4.96
N ILE A 86 9.42 -28.25 3.79
CA ILE A 86 9.84 -28.96 2.57
C ILE A 86 11.25 -29.54 2.73
N SER A 87 12.18 -28.78 3.30
CA SER A 87 13.57 -29.23 3.49
C SER A 87 13.72 -30.38 4.47
N GLU A 88 12.91 -30.43 5.53
CA GLU A 88 12.92 -31.55 6.49
C GLU A 88 12.33 -32.82 5.88
N LYS A 89 11.30 -32.70 5.02
CA LYS A 89 10.74 -33.84 4.29
C LYS A 89 11.75 -34.50 3.35
N LEU A 90 12.58 -33.71 2.67
CA LEU A 90 13.59 -34.22 1.73
C LEU A 90 14.83 -34.85 2.39
N LYS A 91 15.07 -34.60 3.68
CA LYS A 91 16.24 -35.13 4.41
C LYS A 91 15.96 -36.50 5.06
N ASN A 92 14.70 -36.84 5.25
CA ASN A 92 14.24 -38.06 5.89
C ASN A 92 13.78 -39.14 4.88
N GLU A 93 13.98 -38.87 3.58
CA GLU A 93 13.83 -39.81 2.46
C GLU A 93 15.23 -40.22 1.98
#